data_AF-A0A427FNU5-F1
#
_entry.id   AF-A0A427FNU5-F1
#
_cell.length_a   1.000
_cell.length_b   1.000
_cell.length_c   1.000
_cell.angle_alpha   90.00
_cell.angle_beta   90.00
_cell.angle_gamma   90.00
#
_symmetry.space_group_name_H-M   'P 1'
#
loop_
_entity.id
_entity.type
_entity.pdbx_description
1 polymer ?
#
loop_
_entity_poly.entity_id
_entity_poly.type
_entity_poly.pdbx_seq_one_letter_code
_entity_poly.pdbx_strand_id
1 'polypeptide(L)'
;MFIKGDTVDDLLKKVFKEILDNGTEVEPTKGKTKELSGVLLKLTNPLGRLSRTEGKGTIFSCLGELLWYLSGSNQLDQIQYYIQHYHQYSDDGKTIFGAYGPKLFGADGQIPSVIRALQERGSTRKAVVQLFSSSDIKAPHKDIPCTCTLQFLVREGKLSLYTAMRSNDAFKGLPHDIFAFTMLQELTARKLGIPMGEYGHYVTSLHIYMDDLDKIGGFQNEGWQEKVYMPSMPDGDQTNNVLRLLKHERELRLLNKRVSNVHVDVYWRDLSILLEVFNIVKSKDFARLNQIEQSINDIELRNLAARKLKLSQGNGV
;
A
#
# COMPACT_ATOMS: atom_id res chain seq x y z
N MET A 1 -14.80 5.17 -17.75
CA MET A 1 -15.56 4.14 -16.99
C MET A 1 -15.52 4.46 -15.50
N PHE A 2 -16.57 4.15 -14.72
CA PHE A 2 -16.61 4.42 -13.27
C PHE A 2 -16.97 3.16 -12.47
N ILE A 3 -16.08 2.73 -11.56
CA ILE A 3 -16.27 1.55 -10.71
C ILE A 3 -16.17 1.97 -9.25
N LYS A 4 -17.16 1.56 -8.45
CA LYS A 4 -17.21 1.84 -7.01
C LYS A 4 -17.25 0.54 -6.19
N GLY A 5 -16.60 0.54 -5.04
CA GLY A 5 -16.63 -0.56 -4.07
C GLY A 5 -16.44 -0.04 -2.65
N ASP A 6 -16.93 -0.80 -1.67
CA ASP A 6 -16.79 -0.44 -0.26
C ASP A 6 -15.48 -0.95 0.34
N THR A 7 -14.96 -2.03 -0.23
CA THR A 7 -13.64 -2.59 0.09
C THR A 7 -12.79 -2.71 -1.17
N VAL A 8 -11.48 -2.90 -1.00
CA VAL A 8 -10.56 -3.21 -2.09
C VAL A 8 -10.99 -4.49 -2.81
N ASP A 9 -11.49 -5.50 -2.10
CA ASP A 9 -11.95 -6.75 -2.72
C ASP A 9 -13.20 -6.55 -3.57
N ASP A 10 -14.14 -5.70 -3.13
CA ASP A 10 -15.31 -5.32 -3.94
C ASP A 10 -14.90 -4.60 -5.23
N LEU A 11 -13.89 -3.73 -5.15
CA LEU A 11 -13.32 -3.05 -6.32
C LEU A 11 -12.65 -4.04 -7.26
N LEU A 12 -11.75 -4.89 -6.74
CA LEU A 12 -11.00 -5.86 -7.53
C LEU A 12 -11.90 -6.84 -8.26
N LYS A 13 -12.95 -7.36 -7.61
CA LYS A 13 -13.93 -8.26 -8.24
C LYS A 13 -14.55 -7.63 -9.49
N LYS A 14 -15.00 -6.38 -9.36
CA LYS A 14 -15.61 -5.62 -10.48
C LYS A 14 -14.57 -5.29 -11.55
N VAL A 15 -13.38 -4.82 -11.14
CA VAL A 15 -12.29 -4.47 -12.06
C VAL A 15 -11.85 -5.67 -12.89
N PHE A 16 -11.60 -6.82 -12.27
CA PHE A 16 -11.19 -8.03 -12.99
C PHE A 16 -12.27 -8.50 -13.95
N LYS A 17 -13.53 -8.54 -13.51
CA LYS A 17 -14.64 -8.88 -14.41
C LYS A 17 -14.67 -7.96 -15.63
N GLU A 18 -14.54 -6.67 -15.40
CA GLU A 18 -14.61 -5.67 -16.47
C GLU A 18 -13.43 -5.75 -17.45
N ILE A 19 -12.20 -5.99 -16.94
CA ILE A 19 -11.03 -6.19 -17.80
C ILE A 19 -11.16 -7.49 -18.60
N LEU A 20 -11.64 -8.57 -17.98
CA LEU A 20 -11.82 -9.86 -18.63
C LEU A 20 -12.90 -9.80 -19.71
N ASP A 21 -14.01 -9.12 -19.47
CA ASP A 21 -15.13 -9.03 -20.42
C ASP A 21 -14.85 -8.01 -21.53
N ASN A 22 -14.31 -6.83 -21.19
CA ASN A 22 -14.29 -5.66 -22.07
C ASN A 22 -12.88 -5.10 -22.35
N GLY A 23 -11.83 -5.67 -21.75
CA GLY A 23 -10.46 -5.19 -21.93
C GLY A 23 -9.87 -5.49 -23.31
N THR A 24 -8.91 -4.67 -23.72
CA THR A 24 -8.15 -4.84 -24.96
C THR A 24 -6.82 -5.54 -24.66
N GLU A 25 -6.44 -6.54 -25.47
CA GLU A 25 -5.10 -7.14 -25.35
C GLU A 25 -4.03 -6.20 -25.91
N VAL A 26 -2.96 -6.00 -25.15
CA VAL A 26 -1.83 -5.15 -25.51
C VAL A 26 -0.54 -5.87 -25.13
N GLU A 27 0.57 -5.56 -25.78
CA GLU A 27 1.89 -6.10 -25.45
C GLU A 27 2.90 -4.99 -25.08
N PRO A 28 2.84 -4.45 -23.84
CA PRO A 28 3.85 -3.53 -23.33
C PRO A 28 5.19 -4.20 -23.02
N THR A 29 6.20 -3.39 -22.70
CA THR A 29 7.58 -3.82 -22.39
C THR A 29 7.70 -4.85 -21.27
N LYS A 30 6.74 -4.88 -20.33
CA LYS A 30 6.75 -5.79 -19.16
C LYS A 30 5.97 -7.10 -19.39
N GLY A 31 5.46 -7.34 -20.60
CA GLY A 31 4.75 -8.57 -20.98
C GLY A 31 3.32 -8.33 -21.44
N LYS A 32 2.66 -9.39 -21.92
CA LYS A 32 1.30 -9.33 -22.48
C LYS A 32 0.26 -9.00 -21.40
N THR A 33 -0.61 -8.03 -21.69
CA THR A 33 -1.66 -7.56 -20.78
C THR A 33 -3.02 -7.53 -21.44
N LYS A 34 -4.07 -7.50 -20.61
CA LYS A 34 -5.42 -7.06 -21.00
C LYS A 34 -5.76 -5.81 -20.20
N GLU A 35 -6.23 -4.75 -20.86
CA GLU A 35 -6.39 -3.44 -20.20
C GLU A 35 -7.66 -2.68 -20.56
N LEU A 36 -8.07 -1.81 -19.65
CA LEU A 36 -9.09 -0.80 -19.82
C LEU A 36 -8.45 0.59 -19.74
N SER A 37 -8.92 1.51 -20.58
CA SER A 37 -8.41 2.89 -20.59
C SER A 37 -9.34 3.88 -19.88
N GLY A 38 -8.76 4.86 -19.16
CA GLY A 38 -9.51 5.97 -18.56
C GLY A 38 -10.53 5.52 -17.52
N VAL A 39 -10.08 4.73 -16.54
CA VAL A 39 -10.92 4.17 -15.48
C VAL A 39 -10.85 5.04 -14.23
N LEU A 40 -12.01 5.38 -13.68
CA LEU A 40 -12.14 6.00 -12.37
C LEU A 40 -12.65 4.98 -11.35
N LEU A 41 -11.85 4.71 -10.33
CA LEU A 41 -12.22 3.88 -9.20
C LEU A 41 -12.59 4.78 -8.00
N LYS A 42 -13.57 4.35 -7.22
CA LYS A 42 -13.94 4.98 -5.94
C LYS A 42 -14.05 3.95 -4.84
N LEU A 43 -13.23 4.12 -3.81
CA LEU A 43 -13.36 3.39 -2.56
C LEU A 43 -14.21 4.24 -1.61
N THR A 44 -15.45 3.80 -1.36
CA THR A 44 -16.43 4.57 -0.59
C THR A 44 -16.09 4.61 0.90
N ASN A 45 -15.44 3.56 1.41
CA ASN A 45 -14.86 3.53 2.75
C ASN A 45 -13.35 3.26 2.67
N PRO A 46 -12.51 4.30 2.79
CA PRO A 46 -11.06 4.14 2.76
C PRO A 46 -10.47 3.22 3.84
N LEU A 47 -11.21 2.83 4.89
CA LEU A 47 -10.76 1.81 5.84
C LEU A 47 -10.84 0.38 5.27
N GLY A 48 -11.60 0.15 4.21
CA GLY A 48 -11.70 -1.11 3.47
C GLY A 48 -10.49 -1.37 2.55
N ARG A 49 -9.29 -1.00 2.99
CA ARG A 49 -8.07 -0.90 2.18
C ARG A 49 -7.24 -2.19 2.12
N LEU A 50 -7.66 -3.24 2.82
CA LEU A 50 -6.90 -4.49 2.93
C LEU A 50 -7.67 -5.63 2.29
N SER A 51 -7.02 -6.37 1.39
CA SER A 51 -7.58 -7.59 0.81
C SER A 51 -7.54 -8.71 1.83
N ARG A 52 -8.60 -9.52 1.86
CA ARG A 52 -8.72 -10.65 2.80
C ARG A 52 -8.64 -12.01 2.10
N THR A 53 -8.57 -11.99 0.78
CA THR A 53 -8.56 -13.19 -0.04
C THR A 53 -7.37 -14.09 0.28
N GLU A 54 -7.60 -15.41 0.23
CA GLU A 54 -6.61 -16.39 0.63
C GLU A 54 -5.36 -16.33 -0.27
N GLY A 55 -5.60 -16.03 -1.55
CA GLY A 55 -4.54 -15.78 -2.54
C GLY A 55 -3.83 -14.43 -2.42
N LYS A 56 -4.34 -13.47 -1.62
CA LYS A 56 -3.74 -12.13 -1.46
C LYS A 56 -3.58 -11.70 0.01
N GLY A 57 -2.83 -12.48 0.79
CA GLY A 57 -2.32 -12.05 2.10
C GLY A 57 -1.21 -10.99 2.00
N THR A 58 -1.51 -9.82 1.41
CA THR A 58 -0.53 -8.78 1.05
C THR A 58 -0.18 -7.80 2.18
N ILE A 59 -0.77 -7.92 3.38
CA ILE A 59 -0.56 -6.93 4.45
C ILE A 59 0.93 -6.64 4.73
N PHE A 60 1.78 -7.67 4.71
CA PHE A 60 3.20 -7.50 4.99
C PHE A 60 3.94 -6.73 3.90
N SER A 61 3.65 -7.00 2.63
CA SER A 61 4.24 -6.26 1.51
C SER A 61 3.67 -4.85 1.40
N CYS A 62 2.35 -4.68 1.62
CA CYS A 62 1.70 -3.39 1.72
C CYS A 62 2.29 -2.52 2.84
N LEU A 63 2.51 -3.11 4.04
CA LEU A 63 3.11 -2.41 5.17
C LEU A 63 4.59 -2.09 4.91
N GLY A 64 5.35 -3.01 4.33
CA GLY A 64 6.73 -2.78 3.93
C GLY A 64 6.87 -1.62 2.94
N GLU A 65 6.00 -1.58 1.92
CA GLU A 65 6.00 -0.51 0.92
C GLU A 65 5.55 0.83 1.52
N LEU A 66 4.51 0.84 2.37
CA LEU A 66 4.11 2.03 3.12
C LEU A 66 5.29 2.59 3.94
N LEU A 67 6.01 1.75 4.67
CA LEU A 67 7.15 2.18 5.50
C LEU A 67 8.33 2.66 4.65
N TRP A 68 8.51 2.12 3.45
CA TRP A 68 9.48 2.61 2.48
C TRP A 68 9.13 4.01 1.96
N TYR A 69 7.84 4.29 1.73
CA TYR A 69 7.39 5.63 1.40
C TYR A 69 7.56 6.61 2.57
N LEU A 70 7.09 6.23 3.76
CA LEU A 70 7.14 7.07 4.97
C LEU A 70 8.57 7.35 5.44
N SER A 71 9.55 6.48 5.14
CA SER A 71 10.96 6.72 5.45
C SER A 71 11.64 7.72 4.51
N GLY A 72 10.97 8.11 3.42
CA GLY A 72 11.58 8.96 2.39
C GLY A 72 12.65 8.24 1.54
N SER A 73 12.73 6.91 1.64
CA SER A 73 13.81 6.10 1.07
C SER A 73 13.55 5.70 -0.38
N ASN A 74 14.62 5.53 -1.15
CA ASN A 74 14.64 4.82 -2.42
C ASN A 74 15.52 3.57 -2.40
N GLN A 75 15.99 3.16 -1.22
CA GLN A 75 16.95 2.06 -1.10
C GLN A 75 16.27 0.72 -1.40
N LEU A 76 16.90 -0.06 -2.29
CA LEU A 76 16.44 -1.38 -2.69
C LEU A 76 16.42 -2.34 -1.50
N ASP A 77 17.41 -2.24 -0.60
CA ASP A 77 17.56 -3.15 0.54
C ASP A 77 16.35 -3.15 1.50
N GLN A 78 15.70 -2.00 1.65
CA GLN A 78 14.49 -1.84 2.46
C GLN A 78 13.30 -2.53 1.82
N ILE A 79 12.97 -2.22 0.56
CA ILE A 79 11.78 -2.78 -0.10
C ILE A 79 11.96 -4.26 -0.46
N GLN A 80 13.17 -4.67 -0.88
CA GLN A 80 13.43 -6.06 -1.25
C GLN A 80 13.26 -7.02 -0.08
N TYR A 81 13.45 -6.55 1.17
CA TYR A 81 13.20 -7.35 2.37
C TYR A 81 11.77 -7.90 2.41
N TYR A 82 10.81 -7.08 1.96
CA TYR A 82 9.39 -7.45 1.87
C TYR A 82 9.01 -8.07 0.52
N ILE A 83 9.59 -7.56 -0.57
CA ILE A 83 9.22 -7.93 -1.94
C ILE A 83 10.48 -8.33 -2.72
N GLN A 84 10.86 -9.60 -2.65
CA GLN A 84 12.17 -10.09 -3.13
C GLN A 84 12.47 -9.77 -4.61
N HIS A 85 11.45 -9.74 -5.48
CA HIS A 85 11.64 -9.50 -6.90
C HIS A 85 11.88 -8.03 -7.26
N TYR A 86 11.85 -7.09 -6.30
CA TYR A 86 12.12 -5.67 -6.58
C TYR A 86 13.52 -5.40 -7.16
N HIS A 87 14.48 -6.31 -6.99
CA HIS A 87 15.81 -6.19 -7.59
C HIS A 87 15.78 -6.05 -9.12
N GLN A 88 14.76 -6.59 -9.79
CA GLN A 88 14.59 -6.48 -11.24
C GLN A 88 14.28 -5.05 -11.71
N TYR A 89 13.83 -4.19 -10.80
CA TYR A 89 13.46 -2.79 -11.06
C TYR A 89 14.59 -1.81 -10.74
N SER A 90 15.74 -2.30 -10.25
CA SER A 90 16.89 -1.46 -9.87
C SER A 90 17.90 -1.36 -11.01
N ASP A 91 18.24 -0.13 -11.39
CA ASP A 91 19.25 0.14 -12.42
C ASP A 91 20.67 -0.19 -11.90
N ASP A 92 20.96 0.11 -10.64
CA ASP A 92 22.30 0.05 -10.02
C ASP A 92 22.46 -1.08 -8.97
N GLY A 93 21.40 -1.85 -8.72
CA GLY A 93 21.36 -2.89 -7.68
C GLY A 93 21.34 -2.35 -6.25
N LYS A 94 21.12 -1.05 -6.04
CA LYS A 94 21.13 -0.38 -4.73
C LYS A 94 19.90 0.48 -4.49
N THR A 95 19.38 1.13 -5.52
CA THR A 95 18.26 2.07 -5.43
C THR A 95 17.18 1.76 -6.47
N ILE A 96 15.97 2.25 -6.22
CA ILE A 96 14.86 2.22 -7.17
C ILE A 96 14.61 3.65 -7.66
N PHE A 97 14.76 3.88 -8.96
CA PHE A 97 14.59 5.20 -9.56
C PHE A 97 13.15 5.71 -9.39
N GLY A 98 12.16 4.84 -9.64
CA GLY A 98 10.73 5.18 -9.53
C GLY A 98 10.17 5.28 -8.11
N ALA A 99 11.00 5.18 -7.06
CA ALA A 99 10.55 5.19 -5.67
C ALA A 99 9.77 6.46 -5.30
N TYR A 100 8.64 6.31 -4.60
CA TYR A 100 7.83 7.46 -4.17
C TYR A 100 8.36 8.13 -2.91
N GLY A 101 9.09 7.40 -2.06
CA GLY A 101 9.61 7.90 -0.77
C GLY A 101 10.29 9.27 -0.88
N PRO A 102 11.30 9.45 -1.75
CA PRO A 102 12.00 10.74 -1.86
C PRO A 102 11.08 11.90 -2.22
N LYS A 103 10.09 11.68 -3.09
CA LYS A 103 9.14 12.72 -3.54
C LYS A 103 8.06 13.03 -2.50
N LEU A 104 7.79 12.12 -1.56
CA LEU A 104 6.81 12.27 -0.48
C LEU A 104 7.42 12.88 0.78
N PHE A 105 8.52 12.29 1.28
CA PHE A 105 9.11 12.59 2.59
C PHE A 105 10.65 12.73 2.55
N GLY A 106 11.28 12.65 1.38
CA GLY A 106 12.72 12.92 1.23
C GLY A 106 13.08 14.39 1.45
N ALA A 107 14.31 14.77 1.09
CA ALA A 107 14.80 16.15 1.24
C ALA A 107 13.88 17.18 0.55
N ASP A 108 13.37 16.83 -0.64
CA ASP A 108 12.42 17.63 -1.42
C ASP A 108 10.98 17.07 -1.31
N GLY A 109 10.67 16.41 -0.19
CA GLY A 109 9.39 15.77 0.05
C GLY A 109 8.22 16.77 0.09
N GLN A 110 7.12 16.44 -0.59
CA GLN A 110 6.00 17.37 -0.79
C GLN A 110 4.91 17.28 0.30
N ILE A 111 4.85 16.20 1.10
CA ILE A 111 3.79 16.02 2.11
C ILE A 111 3.79 17.13 3.19
N PRO A 112 4.93 17.55 3.76
CA PRO A 112 4.95 18.66 4.72
C PRO A 112 4.37 19.97 4.15
N SER A 113 4.66 20.26 2.88
CA SER A 113 4.14 21.44 2.16
C SER A 113 2.64 21.33 1.89
N VAL A 114 2.16 20.15 1.54
CA VAL A 114 0.72 19.85 1.37
C VAL A 114 -0.03 20.08 2.68
N ILE A 115 0.47 19.52 3.80
CA ILE A 115 -0.15 19.69 5.13
C ILE A 115 -0.19 21.18 5.50
N ARG A 116 0.92 21.90 5.33
CA ARG A 116 1.00 23.34 5.61
C ARG A 116 -0.02 24.13 4.80
N ALA A 117 -0.13 23.87 3.49
CA ALA A 117 -1.09 24.54 2.63
C ALA A 117 -2.55 24.29 3.05
N LEU A 118 -2.86 23.08 3.53
CA LEU A 118 -4.18 22.73 4.06
C LEU A 118 -4.46 23.40 5.40
N GLN A 119 -3.46 23.54 6.27
CA GLN A 119 -3.58 24.27 7.54
C GLN A 119 -3.77 25.77 7.33
N GLU A 120 -3.03 26.38 6.40
CA GLU A 120 -3.16 27.79 6.03
C GLU A 120 -4.51 28.09 5.37
N ARG A 121 -4.97 27.20 4.47
CA ARG A 121 -6.26 27.34 3.79
C ARG A 121 -6.85 25.97 3.44
N GLY A 122 -7.72 25.45 4.30
CA GLY A 122 -8.36 24.13 4.10
C GLY A 122 -9.09 23.97 2.74
N SER A 123 -9.64 25.06 2.19
CA SER A 123 -10.30 25.04 0.88
C SER A 123 -9.34 25.00 -0.33
N THR A 124 -8.02 24.98 -0.11
CA THR A 124 -7.02 25.01 -1.19
C THR A 124 -7.23 23.88 -2.19
N ARG A 125 -6.92 24.18 -3.45
CA ARG A 125 -6.85 23.20 -4.55
C ARG A 125 -5.40 22.87 -4.92
N LYS A 126 -4.44 23.51 -4.25
CA LYS A 126 -2.99 23.42 -4.50
C LYS A 126 -2.30 22.32 -3.70
N ALA A 127 -3.03 21.62 -2.84
CA ALA A 127 -2.53 20.51 -2.03
C ALA A 127 -2.34 19.26 -2.90
N VAL A 128 -1.28 19.28 -3.73
CA VAL A 128 -0.96 18.25 -4.72
C VAL A 128 0.49 17.81 -4.54
N VAL A 129 0.73 16.50 -4.55
CA VAL A 129 2.04 15.89 -4.72
C VAL A 129 2.19 15.47 -6.18
N GLN A 130 3.30 15.86 -6.81
CA GLN A 130 3.71 15.34 -8.11
C GLN A 130 4.70 14.17 -7.92
N LEU A 131 4.37 13.01 -8.48
CA LEU A 131 5.22 11.80 -8.42
C LEU A 131 5.89 11.51 -9.77
N PHE A 132 5.13 11.54 -10.87
CA PHE A 132 5.70 11.49 -12.21
C PHE A 132 6.07 12.90 -12.70
N SER A 133 7.24 13.05 -13.30
CA SER A 133 7.70 14.29 -13.93
C SER A 133 8.32 14.05 -15.30
N SER A 134 8.50 15.13 -16.07
CA SER A 134 9.10 15.09 -17.40
C SER A 134 10.55 14.59 -17.40
N SER A 135 11.26 14.68 -16.27
CA SER A 135 12.61 14.13 -16.13
C SER A 135 12.64 12.61 -16.13
N ASP A 136 11.57 11.96 -15.65
CA ASP A 136 11.53 10.50 -15.46
C ASP A 136 11.55 9.73 -16.80
N ILE A 137 11.29 10.41 -17.92
CA ILE A 137 11.28 9.84 -19.28
C ILE A 137 12.43 10.35 -20.16
N LYS A 138 13.39 11.11 -19.61
CA LYS A 138 14.55 11.62 -20.37
C LYS A 138 15.61 10.56 -20.61
N ALA A 139 15.64 9.52 -19.79
CA ALA A 139 16.56 8.41 -19.87
C ALA A 139 15.81 7.09 -19.64
N PRO A 140 16.32 5.96 -20.18
CA PRO A 140 15.75 4.66 -19.88
C PRO A 140 16.05 4.28 -18.43
N HIS A 141 15.00 3.93 -17.69
CA HIS A 141 15.07 3.39 -16.34
C HIS A 141 14.24 2.10 -16.30
N LYS A 142 14.68 1.10 -15.53
CA LYS A 142 13.92 -0.14 -15.33
C LYS A 142 12.58 0.09 -14.64
N ASP A 143 12.51 1.16 -13.85
CA ASP A 143 11.29 1.56 -13.16
C ASP A 143 11.08 3.06 -13.19
N ILE A 144 9.86 3.46 -13.52
CA ILE A 144 9.42 4.85 -13.69
C ILE A 144 8.12 5.01 -12.89
N PRO A 145 7.92 6.11 -12.13
CA PRO A 145 6.70 6.31 -11.36
C PRO A 145 5.43 6.09 -12.20
N CYS A 146 4.60 5.15 -11.75
CA CYS A 146 3.29 4.89 -12.36
C CYS A 146 2.24 5.88 -11.86
N THR A 147 2.37 6.34 -10.61
CA THR A 147 1.53 7.40 -10.06
C THR A 147 2.01 8.76 -10.56
N CYS A 148 1.07 9.54 -11.08
CA CYS A 148 1.33 10.89 -11.55
C CYS A 148 1.17 11.91 -10.42
N THR A 149 0.02 11.89 -9.75
CA THR A 149 -0.29 12.86 -8.69
C THR A 149 -1.13 12.28 -7.56
N LEU A 150 -0.94 12.84 -6.36
CA LEU A 150 -1.84 12.68 -5.22
C LEU A 150 -2.40 14.06 -4.86
N GLN A 151 -3.72 14.25 -4.92
CA GLN A 151 -4.38 15.52 -4.58
C GLN A 151 -5.27 15.37 -3.35
N PHE A 152 -4.99 16.20 -2.35
CA PHE A 152 -5.72 16.25 -1.10
C PHE A 152 -6.73 17.40 -1.13
N LEU A 153 -7.98 17.13 -0.78
CA LEU A 153 -9.06 18.13 -0.78
C LEU A 153 -9.86 18.04 0.52
N VAL A 154 -10.00 19.17 1.23
CA VAL A 154 -10.92 19.28 2.35
C VAL A 154 -12.24 19.88 1.86
N ARG A 155 -13.32 19.12 1.97
CA ARG A 155 -14.70 19.56 1.67
C ARG A 155 -15.61 19.06 2.79
N GLU A 156 -16.55 19.90 3.21
CA GLU A 156 -17.50 19.55 4.29
C GLU A 156 -16.80 19.02 5.55
N GLY A 157 -15.64 19.60 5.89
CA GLY A 157 -14.84 19.19 7.03
C GLY A 157 -14.13 17.83 6.89
N LYS A 158 -14.14 17.18 5.73
CA LYS A 158 -13.53 15.86 5.49
C LYS A 158 -12.36 15.93 4.50
N LEU A 159 -11.28 15.21 4.78
CA LEU A 159 -10.12 15.09 3.88
C LEU A 159 -10.30 13.95 2.88
N SER A 160 -10.53 14.28 1.62
CA SER A 160 -10.53 13.31 0.50
C SER A 160 -9.16 13.27 -0.19
N LEU A 161 -8.81 12.12 -0.76
CA LEU A 161 -7.60 11.94 -1.57
C LEU A 161 -7.96 11.42 -2.97
N TYR A 162 -7.44 12.08 -4.00
CA TYR A 162 -7.60 11.69 -5.40
C TYR A 162 -6.25 11.40 -6.02
N THR A 163 -6.09 10.16 -6.51
CA THR A 163 -4.87 9.69 -7.15
C THR A 163 -5.08 9.65 -8.66
N ALA A 164 -4.05 10.03 -9.43
CA ALA A 164 -4.01 9.82 -10.87
C ALA A 164 -2.77 8.99 -11.23
N MET A 165 -2.95 7.90 -11.96
CA MET A 165 -1.89 6.99 -12.42
C MET A 165 -1.93 6.86 -13.95
N ARG A 166 -0.76 6.84 -14.57
CA ARG A 166 -0.63 6.56 -16.01
C ARG A 166 -0.83 5.08 -16.33
N SER A 167 -0.50 4.20 -15.40
CA SER A 167 -0.60 2.74 -15.56
C SER A 167 -0.72 2.08 -14.20
N ASN A 168 -1.55 1.05 -14.04
CA ASN A 168 -1.66 0.31 -12.78
C ASN A 168 -2.03 -1.16 -13.01
N ASP A 169 -1.22 -2.06 -12.44
CA ASP A 169 -1.50 -3.50 -12.41
C ASP A 169 -2.62 -3.76 -11.40
N ALA A 170 -3.81 -4.10 -11.89
CA ALA A 170 -4.99 -4.34 -11.09
C ALA A 170 -4.82 -5.55 -10.15
N PHE A 171 -3.99 -6.53 -10.49
CA PHE A 171 -3.82 -7.73 -9.68
C PHE A 171 -2.84 -7.50 -8.53
N LYS A 172 -1.63 -6.97 -8.81
CA LYS A 172 -0.57 -6.82 -7.79
C LYS A 172 -0.44 -5.38 -7.28
N GLY A 173 -0.40 -4.40 -8.16
CA GLY A 173 -0.09 -3.00 -7.83
C GLY A 173 -1.25 -2.29 -7.13
N LEU A 174 -2.45 -2.32 -7.71
CA LEU A 174 -3.62 -1.59 -7.23
C LEU A 174 -3.93 -1.83 -5.74
N PRO A 175 -3.89 -3.07 -5.18
CA PRO A 175 -4.09 -3.28 -3.75
C PRO A 175 -3.04 -2.59 -2.87
N HIS A 176 -1.78 -2.57 -3.30
CA HIS A 176 -0.68 -1.91 -2.57
C HIS A 176 -0.84 -0.38 -2.63
N ASP A 177 -1.13 0.15 -3.82
CA ASP A 177 -1.36 1.59 -4.03
C ASP A 177 -2.55 2.08 -3.20
N ILE A 178 -3.70 1.38 -3.24
CA ILE A 178 -4.88 1.72 -2.42
C ILE A 178 -4.51 1.71 -0.93
N PHE A 179 -3.83 0.66 -0.45
CA PHE A 179 -3.43 0.57 0.94
C PHE A 179 -2.55 1.75 1.34
N ALA A 180 -1.47 1.99 0.61
CA ALA A 180 -0.49 3.03 0.95
C ALA A 180 -1.10 4.44 0.89
N PHE A 181 -1.86 4.75 -0.15
CA PHE A 181 -2.45 6.08 -0.33
C PHE A 181 -3.59 6.35 0.65
N THR A 182 -4.42 5.36 0.99
CA THR A 182 -5.47 5.54 2.01
C THR A 182 -4.89 5.60 3.44
N MET A 183 -3.79 4.91 3.72
CA MET A 183 -3.01 5.11 4.97
C MET A 183 -2.43 6.52 5.05
N LEU A 184 -1.88 7.05 3.94
CA LEU A 184 -1.38 8.42 3.86
C LEU A 184 -2.48 9.47 3.98
N GLN A 185 -3.65 9.22 3.37
CA GLN A 185 -4.85 10.04 3.53
C GLN A 185 -5.24 10.10 5.01
N GLU A 186 -5.29 8.96 5.70
CA GLU A 186 -5.65 8.89 7.10
C GLU A 186 -4.63 9.64 7.98
N LEU A 187 -3.34 9.38 7.81
CA LEU A 187 -2.26 10.10 8.52
C LEU A 187 -2.40 11.62 8.38
N THR A 188 -2.69 12.08 7.16
CA THR A 188 -2.89 13.51 6.87
C THR A 188 -4.15 14.04 7.54
N ALA A 189 -5.25 13.27 7.54
CA ALA A 189 -6.51 13.63 8.19
C ALA A 189 -6.32 13.75 9.72
N ARG A 190 -5.62 12.79 10.34
CA ARG A 190 -5.28 12.82 11.78
C ARG A 190 -4.41 14.01 12.14
N LYS A 191 -3.39 14.32 11.32
CA LYS A 191 -2.54 15.50 11.51
C LYS A 191 -3.30 16.82 11.45
N LEU A 192 -4.34 16.88 10.63
CA LEU A 192 -5.24 18.04 10.49
C LEU A 192 -6.38 18.06 11.52
N GLY A 193 -6.57 16.98 12.28
CA GLY A 193 -7.66 16.85 13.25
C GLY A 193 -9.05 16.78 12.62
N ILE A 194 -9.17 16.23 11.40
CA ILE A 194 -10.42 16.14 10.65
C ILE A 194 -10.72 14.71 10.19
N PRO A 195 -12.00 14.35 9.98
CA PRO A 195 -12.38 13.03 9.47
C PRO A 195 -11.89 12.78 8.03
N MET A 196 -11.75 11.51 7.68
CA MET A 196 -11.51 11.09 6.30
C MET A 196 -12.78 11.31 5.44
N GLY A 197 -12.54 11.77 4.21
CA GLY A 197 -13.51 11.80 3.12
C GLY A 197 -13.34 10.61 2.19
N GLU A 198 -13.70 10.78 0.93
CA GLU A 198 -13.61 9.71 -0.07
C GLU A 198 -12.20 9.51 -0.62
N TYR A 199 -11.98 8.33 -1.20
CA TYR A 199 -10.79 8.03 -1.98
C TYR A 199 -11.17 7.77 -3.44
N GLY A 200 -10.60 8.57 -4.34
CA GLY A 200 -10.74 8.42 -5.79
C GLY A 200 -9.42 8.01 -6.43
N HIS A 201 -9.47 7.14 -7.43
CA HIS A 201 -8.28 6.61 -8.07
C HIS A 201 -8.49 6.50 -9.58
N TYR A 202 -7.94 7.45 -10.32
CA TYR A 202 -8.00 7.51 -11.77
C TYR A 202 -6.79 6.81 -12.38
N VAL A 203 -7.02 5.92 -13.34
CA VAL A 203 -5.98 5.14 -14.01
C VAL A 203 -6.16 5.24 -15.52
N THR A 204 -5.09 5.62 -16.22
CA THR A 204 -5.12 5.74 -17.68
C THR A 204 -5.05 4.38 -18.37
N SER A 205 -4.16 3.47 -17.96
CA SER A 205 -4.12 2.05 -18.37
C SER A 205 -4.25 1.17 -17.12
N LEU A 206 -5.45 0.62 -16.90
CA LEU A 206 -5.73 -0.33 -15.82
C LEU A 206 -5.72 -1.74 -16.39
N HIS A 207 -4.76 -2.56 -15.97
CA HIS A 207 -4.45 -3.80 -16.68
C HIS A 207 -4.28 -5.01 -15.76
N ILE A 208 -4.41 -6.19 -16.34
CA ILE A 208 -3.97 -7.46 -15.76
C ILE A 208 -2.90 -8.07 -16.68
N TYR A 209 -1.91 -8.74 -16.10
CA TYR A 209 -0.98 -9.56 -16.86
C TYR A 209 -1.60 -10.91 -17.18
N MET A 210 -1.36 -11.41 -18.39
CA MET A 210 -1.89 -12.71 -18.81
C MET A 210 -1.36 -13.87 -17.94
N ASP A 211 -0.15 -13.73 -17.40
CA ASP A 211 0.47 -14.71 -16.51
C ASP A 211 -0.23 -14.83 -15.13
N ASP A 212 -1.11 -13.89 -14.78
CA ASP A 212 -1.86 -13.91 -13.52
C ASP A 212 -3.32 -14.37 -13.69
N LEU A 213 -3.74 -14.78 -14.90
CA LEU A 213 -5.15 -15.16 -15.18
C LEU A 213 -5.66 -16.27 -14.26
N ASP A 214 -4.88 -17.32 -14.01
CA ASP A 214 -5.29 -18.42 -13.12
C ASP A 214 -5.52 -17.94 -11.69
N LYS A 215 -4.67 -17.04 -11.19
CA LYS A 215 -4.80 -16.47 -9.84
C LYS A 215 -6.01 -15.53 -9.75
N ILE A 216 -6.27 -14.78 -10.82
CA ILE A 216 -7.47 -13.94 -10.94
C ILE A 216 -8.73 -14.82 -10.96
N GLY A 217 -8.71 -15.93 -11.68
CA GLY A 217 -9.78 -16.93 -11.68
C GLY A 217 -10.02 -17.50 -10.29
N GLY A 218 -8.95 -17.88 -9.57
CA GLY A 218 -9.03 -18.29 -8.17
C GLY A 218 -9.70 -17.25 -7.28
N PHE A 219 -9.26 -15.99 -7.36
CA PHE A 219 -9.83 -14.87 -6.62
C PHE A 219 -11.33 -14.66 -6.93
N GLN A 220 -11.75 -14.79 -8.19
CA GLN A 220 -13.16 -14.67 -8.57
C GLN A 220 -14.03 -15.80 -8.01
N ASN A 221 -13.45 -16.99 -7.86
CA ASN A 221 -14.13 -18.18 -7.37
C ASN A 221 -14.23 -18.26 -5.84
N GLU A 222 -13.50 -17.43 -5.08
CA GLU A 222 -13.58 -17.38 -3.61
C GLU A 222 -14.97 -16.94 -3.09
N GLY A 223 -15.87 -16.48 -3.95
CA GLY A 223 -17.26 -16.18 -3.59
C GLY A 223 -17.42 -14.90 -2.78
N TRP A 224 -18.47 -14.81 -1.97
CA TRP A 224 -18.78 -13.62 -1.17
C TRP A 224 -17.79 -13.46 -0.01
N GLN A 225 -17.35 -12.23 0.22
CA GLN A 225 -16.44 -11.87 1.30
C GLN A 225 -17.17 -10.89 2.22
N GLU A 226 -17.12 -11.09 3.54
CA GLU A 226 -17.65 -10.11 4.49
C GLU A 226 -16.98 -8.73 4.31
N LYS A 227 -17.72 -7.67 4.65
CA LYS A 227 -17.19 -6.31 4.64
C LYS A 227 -16.56 -6.01 5.99
N VAL A 228 -15.26 -6.25 6.08
CA VAL A 228 -14.46 -5.90 7.26
C VAL A 228 -13.50 -4.78 6.90
N TYR A 229 -13.35 -3.85 7.84
CA TYR A 229 -12.57 -2.64 7.68
C TYR A 229 -11.39 -2.70 8.64
N MET A 230 -10.25 -2.14 8.23
CA MET A 230 -9.17 -1.92 9.18
C MET A 230 -9.64 -1.01 10.32
N PRO A 231 -9.10 -1.19 11.54
CA PRO A 231 -9.37 -0.27 12.63
C PRO A 231 -8.95 1.15 12.22
N SER A 232 -9.70 2.13 12.71
CA SER A 232 -9.38 3.54 12.53
C SER A 232 -8.07 3.86 13.26
N MET A 233 -7.19 4.60 12.59
CA MET A 233 -6.00 5.17 13.23
C MET A 233 -6.41 6.07 14.41
N PRO A 234 -5.65 6.10 15.52
CA PRO A 234 -5.95 6.96 16.65
C PRO A 234 -6.00 8.44 16.27
N ASP A 235 -6.82 9.20 17.00
CA ASP A 235 -6.94 10.64 16.81
C ASP A 235 -5.67 11.40 17.17
N GLY A 236 -5.52 12.58 16.57
CA GLY A 236 -4.39 13.49 16.81
C GLY A 236 -3.15 13.14 15.99
N ASP A 237 -2.08 13.91 16.22
CA ASP A 237 -0.85 13.80 15.45
C ASP A 237 -0.10 12.48 15.69
N GLN A 238 -0.06 11.63 14.65
CA GLN A 238 0.55 10.31 14.70
C GLN A 238 2.05 10.29 14.31
N THR A 239 2.69 11.45 14.10
CA THR A 239 4.09 11.53 13.64
C THR A 239 5.04 10.71 14.52
N ASN A 240 4.92 10.81 15.85
CA ASN A 240 5.77 10.07 16.77
C ASN A 240 5.57 8.54 16.67
N ASN A 241 4.34 8.09 16.45
CA ASN A 241 4.06 6.68 16.28
C ASN A 241 4.64 6.15 14.96
N VAL A 242 4.56 6.92 13.87
CA VAL A 242 5.22 6.59 12.60
C VAL A 242 6.74 6.49 12.77
N LEU A 243 7.38 7.47 13.42
CA LEU A 243 8.83 7.46 13.65
C LEU A 243 9.28 6.25 14.49
N ARG A 244 8.50 5.89 15.51
CA ARG A 244 8.76 4.68 16.31
C ARG A 244 8.62 3.41 15.47
N LEU A 245 7.59 3.31 14.62
CA LEU A 245 7.38 2.15 13.75
C LEU A 245 8.50 2.02 12.71
N LEU A 246 8.93 3.12 12.10
CA LEU A 246 10.07 3.16 11.17
C LEU A 246 11.38 2.73 11.85
N LYS A 247 11.63 3.20 13.08
CA LYS A 247 12.80 2.76 13.86
C LYS A 247 12.73 1.27 14.15
N HIS A 248 11.57 0.78 14.56
CA HIS A 248 11.36 -0.63 14.87
C HIS A 248 11.53 -1.53 13.64
N GLU A 249 10.96 -1.15 12.50
CA GLU A 249 11.18 -1.81 11.21
C GLU A 249 12.68 -1.95 10.90
N ARG A 250 13.42 -0.85 11.04
CA ARG A 250 14.85 -0.83 10.74
C ARG A 250 15.64 -1.73 11.69
N GLU A 251 15.35 -1.70 12.98
CA GLU A 251 15.98 -2.57 13.98
C GLU A 251 15.67 -4.06 13.73
N LEU A 252 14.44 -4.39 13.34
CA LEU A 252 14.05 -5.74 12.95
C LEU A 252 14.79 -6.21 11.70
N ARG A 253 14.76 -5.41 10.64
CA ARG A 253 15.34 -5.78 9.34
C ARG A 253 16.86 -5.91 9.39
N LEU A 254 17.55 -5.00 10.08
CA LEU A 254 19.01 -4.94 10.09
C LEU A 254 19.67 -5.72 11.23
N LEU A 255 19.01 -5.79 12.40
CA LEU A 255 19.61 -6.32 13.62
C LEU A 255 18.84 -7.51 14.21
N ASN A 256 17.71 -7.91 13.60
CA ASN A 256 16.81 -8.93 14.13
C ASN A 256 16.35 -8.62 15.57
N LYS A 257 16.30 -7.34 15.94
CA LYS A 257 15.98 -6.88 17.30
C LYS A 257 14.48 -6.65 17.44
N ARG A 258 13.82 -7.53 18.21
CA ARG A 258 12.38 -7.48 18.51
C ARG A 258 12.13 -6.72 19.80
N VAL A 259 11.15 -5.83 19.78
CA VAL A 259 10.80 -4.96 20.91
C VAL A 259 9.29 -4.84 20.92
N SER A 260 8.61 -5.81 21.55
CA SER A 260 7.16 -5.97 21.39
C SER A 260 6.31 -4.84 22.00
N ASN A 261 6.93 -3.89 22.71
CA ASN A 261 6.27 -2.74 23.36
C ASN A 261 6.70 -1.38 22.78
N VAL A 262 7.03 -1.31 21.48
CA VAL A 262 7.41 -0.03 20.84
C VAL A 262 6.30 1.02 20.93
N HIS A 263 5.03 0.59 20.92
CA HIS A 263 3.87 1.46 20.99
C HIS A 263 2.95 1.09 22.15
N VAL A 264 2.40 2.12 22.80
CA VAL A 264 1.38 1.98 23.85
C VAL A 264 -0.01 1.81 23.23
N ASP A 265 -0.28 2.55 22.16
CA ASP A 265 -1.55 2.49 21.45
C ASP A 265 -1.72 1.17 20.69
N VAL A 266 -2.93 0.60 20.79
CA VAL A 266 -3.25 -0.73 20.27
C VAL A 266 -3.08 -0.82 18.76
N TYR A 267 -3.51 0.21 18.01
CA TYR A 267 -3.42 0.23 16.55
C TYR A 267 -1.96 0.09 16.09
N TRP A 268 -1.07 0.89 16.66
CA TRP A 268 0.35 0.88 16.28
C TRP A 268 1.12 -0.33 16.82
N ARG A 269 0.71 -0.84 17.98
CA ARG A 269 1.25 -2.08 18.55
C ARG A 269 0.95 -3.26 17.63
N ASP A 270 -0.28 -3.38 17.16
CA ASP A 270 -0.69 -4.46 16.25
C ASP A 270 0.10 -4.42 14.94
N LEU A 271 0.33 -3.22 14.36
CA LEU A 271 1.20 -3.06 13.19
C LEU A 271 2.67 -3.43 13.47
N SER A 272 3.19 -3.10 14.65
CA SER A 272 4.55 -3.49 15.05
C SER A 272 4.68 -5.00 15.16
N ILE A 273 3.69 -5.67 15.75
CA ILE A 273 3.68 -7.13 15.87
C ILE A 273 3.64 -7.80 14.49
N LEU A 274 2.91 -7.24 13.50
CA LEU A 274 2.97 -7.75 12.12
C LEU A 274 4.39 -7.70 11.53
N LEU A 275 5.17 -6.66 11.83
CA LEU A 275 6.57 -6.59 11.41
C LEU A 275 7.42 -7.65 12.12
N GLU A 276 7.19 -7.90 13.42
CA GLU A 276 7.86 -8.98 14.15
C GLU A 276 7.52 -10.36 13.57
N VAL A 277 6.26 -10.61 13.24
CA VAL A 277 5.79 -11.85 12.58
C VAL A 277 6.50 -12.03 11.23
N PHE A 278 6.57 -10.99 10.40
CA PHE A 278 7.29 -11.07 9.13
C PHE A 278 8.77 -11.37 9.33
N ASN A 279 9.39 -10.72 10.30
CA ASN A 279 10.79 -10.92 10.64
C ASN A 279 11.07 -12.36 11.11
N ILE A 280 10.22 -12.95 11.95
CA ILE A 280 10.32 -14.36 12.38
C ILE A 280 10.29 -15.28 11.16
N VAL A 281 9.32 -15.09 10.26
CA VAL A 281 9.20 -15.89 9.04
C VAL A 281 10.43 -15.76 8.15
N LYS A 282 10.92 -14.53 7.96
CA LYS A 282 12.07 -14.25 7.10
C LYS A 282 13.37 -14.82 7.66
N SER A 283 13.55 -14.80 8.99
CA SER A 283 14.72 -15.34 9.69
C SER A 283 14.62 -16.85 9.97
N LYS A 284 13.47 -17.49 9.69
CA LYS A 284 13.15 -18.88 10.05
C LYS A 284 13.29 -19.18 11.55
N ASP A 285 13.15 -18.16 12.39
CA ASP A 285 13.30 -18.25 13.84
C ASP A 285 11.99 -18.71 14.52
N PHE A 286 11.49 -19.86 14.08
CA PHE A 286 10.21 -20.41 14.53
C PHE A 286 10.25 -20.91 15.98
N ALA A 287 11.44 -21.14 16.55
CA ALA A 287 11.60 -21.48 17.97
C ALA A 287 11.10 -20.36 18.90
N ARG A 288 11.03 -19.12 18.40
CA ARG A 288 10.48 -17.95 19.11
C ARG A 288 9.03 -17.64 18.75
N LEU A 289 8.28 -18.60 18.19
CA LEU A 289 6.83 -18.53 18.07
C LEU A 289 6.18 -18.57 19.45
N ASN A 290 6.19 -17.43 20.15
CA ASN A 290 5.53 -17.28 21.44
C ASN A 290 4.05 -16.96 21.28
N GLN A 291 3.37 -17.53 20.27
CA GLN A 291 2.01 -17.15 19.90
C GLN A 291 1.87 -15.62 19.75
N ILE A 292 2.90 -14.98 19.20
CA ILE A 292 3.01 -13.51 19.15
C ILE A 292 1.81 -12.89 18.42
N GLU A 293 1.26 -13.59 17.43
CA GLU A 293 0.04 -13.20 16.73
C GLU A 293 -1.15 -13.03 17.68
N GLN A 294 -1.24 -13.78 18.79
CA GLN A 294 -2.31 -13.64 19.78
C GLN A 294 -2.22 -12.30 20.54
N SER A 295 -1.06 -11.63 20.52
CA SER A 295 -0.90 -10.29 21.08
C SER A 295 -1.50 -9.20 20.19
N ILE A 296 -1.80 -9.51 18.93
CA ILE A 296 -2.54 -8.62 18.02
C ILE A 296 -3.99 -8.57 18.50
N ASN A 297 -4.54 -7.38 18.68
CA ASN A 297 -5.88 -7.16 19.22
C ASN A 297 -6.94 -7.24 18.13
N ASP A 298 -6.65 -6.64 16.97
CA ASP A 298 -7.50 -6.75 15.80
C ASP A 298 -7.56 -8.19 15.29
N ILE A 299 -8.78 -8.72 15.17
CA ILE A 299 -9.01 -10.13 14.82
C ILE A 299 -8.56 -10.44 13.38
N GLU A 300 -8.72 -9.50 12.45
CA GLU A 300 -8.35 -9.71 11.05
C GLU A 300 -6.84 -9.68 10.87
N LEU A 301 -6.16 -8.72 11.49
CA LEU A 301 -4.70 -8.67 11.51
C LEU A 301 -4.10 -9.91 12.19
N ARG A 302 -4.72 -10.39 13.27
CA ARG A 302 -4.35 -11.64 13.94
C ARG A 302 -4.49 -12.83 13.00
N ASN A 303 -5.61 -12.94 12.29
CA ASN A 303 -5.86 -14.03 11.33
C ASN A 303 -4.83 -14.02 10.19
N LEU A 304 -4.49 -12.84 9.66
CA LEU A 304 -3.45 -12.69 8.63
C LEU A 304 -2.06 -13.09 9.14
N ALA A 305 -1.72 -12.72 10.37
CA ALA A 305 -0.48 -13.14 11.03
C ALA A 305 -0.42 -14.67 11.22
N ALA A 306 -1.49 -15.26 11.76
CA ALA A 306 -1.59 -16.71 11.96
C ALA A 306 -1.45 -17.48 10.64
N ARG A 307 -2.13 -17.02 9.57
CA ARG A 307 -2.03 -17.62 8.24
C ARG A 307 -0.61 -17.56 7.70
N LYS A 308 0.09 -16.43 7.85
CA LYS A 308 1.48 -16.26 7.41
C LYS A 308 2.43 -17.23 8.10
N LEU A 309 2.27 -17.41 9.42
CA LEU A 309 3.06 -18.36 10.20
C LEU A 309 2.80 -19.81 9.76
N LYS A 310 1.53 -20.20 9.63
CA LYS A 310 1.13 -21.56 9.21
C LYS A 310 1.69 -21.93 7.83
N LEU A 311 1.54 -21.05 6.83
CA LEU A 311 2.06 -21.28 5.49
C LEU A 311 3.59 -21.43 5.45
N SER A 312 4.30 -20.74 6.35
CA SER A 312 5.76 -20.75 6.40
C SER A 312 6.32 -21.98 7.12
N GLN A 313 5.54 -22.59 8.00
CA GLN A 313 5.86 -23.87 8.65
C GLN A 313 5.54 -25.09 7.77
N GLY A 314 4.49 -25.00 6.95
CA GLY A 314 4.03 -26.10 6.09
C GLY A 314 4.90 -26.38 4.87
N ASN A 315 5.77 -25.45 4.45
CA ASN A 315 6.71 -25.63 3.33
C ASN A 315 8.00 -26.38 3.73
N GLY A 316 7.87 -27.33 4.66
CA GLY A 316 8.95 -28.16 5.20
C GLY A 316 8.69 -29.67 5.09
N VAL A 317 7.86 -30.10 4.13
CA VAL A 317 7.69 -31.50 3.71
C VAL A 317 7.82 -31.58 2.19
#